data_AF-A0A954V897-F1
#
_entry.id   AF-A0A954V897-F1
#
_cell.length_a   1.000
_cell.length_b   1.000
_cell.length_c   1.000
_cell.angle_alpha   90.00
_cell.angle_beta   90.00
_cell.angle_gamma   90.00
#
_symmetry.space_group_name_H-M   'P 1'
#
loop_
_entity.id
_entity.type
_entity.pdbx_description
1 polymer ?
#
loop_
_entity_poly.entity_id
_entity_poly.type
_entity_poly.pdbx_seq_one_letter_code
_entity_poly.pdbx_strand_id
1 'polypeptide(L)'
;RTYLLDTGDGFNVTDRRGSRGYYDEDVNGFAWLIDRDFSNPSKISVIRKGGIWVADDPDPIRLNSKYWGGDVDPVGELLHRISESLLRRCEESTRSGGQLDGKGWSFGNQRLSINKAGDQRELPLSQLTAIDVLRNNLCLWCQGRDEPTVELGMDDKNVFVLHRLLYEHLKDRPRSDDSEPQGLGRILFAKETTKTQFLIVSVVGLAFLVGAAGCAATQQWLAAWIAGAIGLALVIAAATTRKNALRCHAHGLFYQTAYGSQEIRYSDIATFTYHSVRMYYNGVYTGTNVSMSFMPAEGKPLKYSTNAKDITEFESLRDHVATVVGYRMLQQFQNGQAVTWTKNATFHPDHLEYHPTGFVGRKAPEQVPYSEITGTTIEHGSFFLWRTGVNKSVFRESTSMENFFPGFVMFSSREFRETTMPNR
;
A
#
# COMPACT_ATOMS: atom_id res chain seq x y z
N ARG A 1 8.06 -30.60 -0.97
CA ARG A 1 8.46 -29.50 -1.87
C ARG A 1 7.78 -29.77 -3.19
N THR A 2 7.30 -28.74 -3.86
CA THR A 2 6.65 -28.84 -5.16
C THR A 2 7.62 -28.23 -6.17
N TYR A 3 7.95 -28.99 -7.21
CA TYR A 3 8.79 -28.52 -8.31
C TYR A 3 7.93 -28.41 -9.56
N LEU A 4 8.04 -27.28 -10.25
CA LEU A 4 7.42 -27.06 -11.55
C LEU A 4 8.51 -27.01 -12.62
N LEU A 5 8.27 -27.71 -13.72
CA LEU A 5 9.09 -27.64 -14.93
C LEU A 5 8.19 -27.23 -16.09
N ASP A 6 8.49 -26.10 -16.72
CA ASP A 6 7.80 -25.60 -17.90
C ASP A 6 8.12 -26.49 -19.12
N THR A 7 7.10 -26.93 -19.86
CA THR A 7 7.24 -27.72 -21.10
C THR A 7 7.00 -26.91 -22.37
N GLY A 8 6.65 -25.62 -22.26
CA GLY A 8 6.32 -24.71 -23.37
C GLY A 8 4.83 -24.62 -23.67
N ASP A 9 4.09 -25.71 -23.51
CA ASP A 9 2.63 -25.86 -23.73
C ASP A 9 1.86 -26.33 -22.48
N GLY A 10 2.61 -26.57 -21.41
CA GLY A 10 2.12 -27.11 -20.15
C GLY A 10 3.21 -27.05 -19.09
N PHE A 11 3.12 -27.92 -18.11
CA PHE A 11 4.12 -28.04 -17.05
C PHE A 11 4.06 -29.40 -16.37
N ASN A 12 5.22 -29.85 -15.88
CA ASN A 12 5.34 -31.02 -15.03
C ASN A 12 5.44 -30.61 -13.57
N VAL A 13 4.63 -31.25 -12.71
CA VAL A 13 4.64 -31.08 -11.25
C VAL A 13 5.27 -32.29 -10.63
N THR A 14 6.29 -32.09 -9.80
CA THR A 14 6.86 -33.14 -8.94
C THR A 14 6.67 -32.76 -7.47
N ASP A 15 5.86 -33.56 -6.76
CA ASP A 15 5.58 -33.39 -5.34
C ASP A 15 5.50 -34.75 -4.61
N ARG A 16 4.81 -34.80 -3.46
CA ARG A 16 4.64 -36.05 -2.68
C ARG A 16 3.74 -37.09 -3.36
N ARG A 17 2.93 -36.69 -4.35
CA ARG A 17 2.01 -37.56 -5.09
C ARG A 17 2.65 -38.12 -6.37
N GLY A 18 3.90 -37.76 -6.65
CA GLY A 18 4.66 -38.22 -7.82
C GLY A 18 4.88 -37.11 -8.85
N SER A 19 5.25 -37.52 -10.07
CA SER A 19 5.40 -36.64 -11.22
C SER A 19 4.15 -36.71 -12.10
N ARG A 20 3.57 -35.55 -12.43
CA ARG A 20 2.35 -35.43 -13.25
C ARG A 20 2.53 -34.28 -14.25
N GLY A 21 2.11 -34.48 -15.49
CA GLY A 21 2.10 -33.45 -16.53
C GLY A 21 0.70 -32.89 -16.73
N TYR A 22 0.61 -31.60 -16.95
CA TYR A 22 -0.62 -30.88 -17.25
C TYR A 22 -0.38 -29.94 -18.43
N TYR A 23 -1.34 -29.84 -19.33
CA TYR A 23 -1.37 -28.81 -20.36
C TYR A 23 -1.99 -27.53 -19.80
N ASP A 24 -1.73 -26.39 -20.45
CA ASP A 24 -2.38 -25.13 -20.07
C ASP A 24 -3.90 -25.20 -20.11
N GLU A 25 -4.43 -26.01 -21.03
CA GLU A 25 -5.87 -26.23 -21.18
C GLU A 25 -6.48 -27.00 -20.00
N ASP A 26 -5.69 -27.76 -19.24
CA ASP A 26 -6.19 -28.47 -18.06
C ASP A 26 -6.43 -27.53 -16.88
N VAL A 27 -5.83 -26.34 -16.91
CA VAL A 27 -5.95 -25.34 -15.84
C VAL A 27 -7.35 -24.73 -15.85
N ASN A 28 -8.14 -24.95 -14.80
CA ASN A 28 -9.47 -24.37 -14.63
C ASN A 28 -9.51 -23.26 -13.56
N GLY A 29 -8.38 -23.02 -12.90
CA GLY A 29 -8.23 -21.82 -12.12
C GLY A 29 -6.84 -21.48 -11.66
N PHE A 30 -6.69 -20.20 -11.33
CA PHE A 30 -5.40 -19.61 -10.98
C PHE A 30 -5.56 -18.54 -9.92
N ALA A 31 -4.66 -18.53 -8.95
CA ALA A 31 -4.58 -17.51 -7.92
C ALA A 31 -3.14 -17.37 -7.43
N TRP A 32 -2.73 -16.15 -7.15
CA TRP A 32 -1.38 -15.90 -6.65
C TRP A 32 -1.30 -14.55 -5.95
N LEU A 33 -0.33 -14.49 -5.06
CA LEU A 33 0.01 -13.36 -4.22
C LEU A 33 1.51 -13.16 -4.28
N ILE A 34 1.92 -11.90 -4.44
CA ILE A 34 3.31 -11.49 -4.28
C ILE A 34 3.44 -10.76 -2.95
N ASP A 35 4.37 -11.23 -2.12
CA ASP A 35 4.74 -10.64 -0.85
C ASP A 35 6.23 -10.26 -0.90
N ARG A 36 6.62 -9.20 -0.19
CA ARG A 36 8.01 -8.75 -0.12
C ARG A 36 8.54 -9.02 1.29
N ASP A 37 9.52 -9.90 1.39
CA ASP A 37 10.16 -10.26 2.64
C ASP A 37 11.44 -9.42 2.82
N PHE A 38 11.38 -8.54 3.82
CA PHE A 38 12.42 -7.60 4.24
C PHE A 38 13.27 -8.12 5.42
N SER A 39 13.19 -9.41 5.77
CA SER A 39 13.97 -10.01 6.85
C SER A 39 15.49 -9.79 6.69
N ASN A 40 15.97 -9.68 5.46
CA ASN A 40 17.35 -9.29 5.16
C ASN A 40 17.44 -7.82 4.72
N PRO A 41 18.10 -6.93 5.48
CA PRO A 41 18.21 -5.52 5.12
C PRO A 41 19.04 -5.26 3.85
N SER A 42 19.87 -6.22 3.44
CA SER A 42 20.72 -6.10 2.24
C SER A 42 20.10 -6.67 0.97
N LYS A 43 19.04 -7.50 1.09
CA LYS A 43 18.40 -8.14 -0.05
C LYS A 43 16.89 -8.26 0.19
N ILE A 44 16.11 -7.56 -0.63
CA ILE A 44 14.66 -7.74 -0.66
C ILE A 44 14.40 -9.09 -1.33
N SER A 45 13.70 -9.98 -0.64
CA SER A 45 13.23 -11.22 -1.26
C SER A 45 11.76 -11.08 -1.66
N VAL A 46 11.41 -11.63 -2.81
CA VAL A 46 10.04 -11.71 -3.30
C VAL A 46 9.54 -13.11 -3.01
N ILE A 47 8.43 -13.22 -2.29
CA ILE A 47 7.75 -14.47 -1.98
C ILE A 47 6.46 -14.50 -2.79
N ARG A 48 6.32 -15.49 -3.66
CA ARG A 48 5.10 -15.73 -4.43
C ARG A 48 4.37 -16.93 -3.85
N LYS A 49 3.13 -16.72 -3.40
CA LYS A 49 2.23 -17.77 -2.87
C LYS A 49 1.04 -17.92 -3.80
N GLY A 50 0.54 -19.12 -4.04
CA GLY A 50 -0.62 -19.28 -4.92
C GLY A 50 -1.07 -20.71 -5.11
N GLY A 51 -1.99 -20.90 -6.04
CA GLY A 51 -2.53 -22.19 -6.44
C GLY A 51 -2.82 -22.24 -7.94
N ILE A 52 -2.58 -23.40 -8.54
CA ILE A 52 -3.08 -23.76 -9.87
C ILE A 52 -4.11 -24.86 -9.68
N TRP A 53 -5.33 -24.65 -10.14
CA TRP A 53 -6.41 -25.64 -10.13
C TRP A 53 -6.50 -26.26 -11.52
N VAL A 54 -6.47 -27.59 -11.58
CA VAL A 54 -6.55 -28.38 -12.80
C VAL A 54 -7.82 -29.24 -12.76
N ALA A 55 -8.36 -29.61 -13.92
CA ALA A 55 -9.65 -30.32 -14.02
C ALA A 55 -9.71 -31.62 -13.21
N ASP A 56 -8.62 -32.40 -13.25
CA ASP A 56 -8.57 -33.75 -12.68
C ASP A 56 -7.94 -33.84 -11.27
N ASP A 57 -7.57 -32.71 -10.65
CA ASP A 57 -7.04 -32.68 -9.27
C ASP A 57 -7.96 -31.86 -8.36
N PRO A 58 -8.58 -32.47 -7.33
CA PRO A 58 -9.43 -31.73 -6.39
C PRO A 58 -8.66 -30.70 -5.56
N ASP A 59 -7.35 -30.90 -5.38
CA ASP A 59 -6.49 -30.02 -4.61
C ASP A 59 -5.69 -29.09 -5.53
N PRO A 60 -5.57 -27.80 -5.22
CA PRO A 60 -4.71 -26.91 -5.99
C PRO A 60 -3.23 -27.30 -5.82
N ILE A 61 -2.49 -27.20 -6.92
CA ILE A 61 -1.04 -27.25 -6.93
C ILE A 61 -0.53 -25.98 -6.25
N ARG A 62 -0.14 -26.11 -4.98
CA ARG A 62 0.30 -24.98 -4.17
C ARG A 62 1.66 -24.47 -4.62
N LEU A 63 1.73 -23.18 -4.89
CA LEU A 63 2.93 -22.45 -5.24
C LEU A 63 3.46 -21.70 -4.03
N ASN A 64 4.74 -21.85 -3.76
CA ASN A 64 5.47 -21.05 -2.78
C ASN A 64 6.91 -20.89 -3.26
N SER A 65 7.15 -19.90 -4.11
CA SER A 65 8.50 -19.59 -4.61
C SER A 65 9.06 -18.37 -3.88
N LYS A 66 10.35 -18.40 -3.59
CA LYS A 66 11.09 -17.28 -3.02
C LYS A 66 12.31 -17.02 -3.88
N TYR A 67 12.47 -15.78 -4.35
CA TYR A 67 13.60 -15.33 -5.16
C TYR A 67 14.07 -13.95 -4.69
N TRP A 68 15.26 -13.50 -5.09
CA TRP A 68 15.77 -12.20 -4.68
C TRP A 68 15.34 -11.11 -5.66
N GLY A 69 15.12 -9.89 -5.15
CA GLY A 69 14.85 -8.73 -5.99
C GLY A 69 16.03 -8.47 -6.93
N GLY A 70 15.75 -8.37 -8.23
CA GLY A 70 16.75 -8.25 -9.29
C GLY A 70 17.05 -9.56 -10.01
N ASP A 71 16.76 -10.71 -9.41
CA ASP A 71 16.85 -12.00 -10.10
C ASP A 71 15.65 -12.18 -11.04
N VAL A 72 15.86 -12.94 -12.12
CA VAL A 72 14.78 -13.37 -13.02
C VAL A 72 13.84 -14.30 -12.25
N ASP A 73 12.53 -14.05 -12.33
CA ASP A 73 11.54 -14.92 -11.71
C ASP A 73 11.54 -16.30 -12.40
N PRO A 74 11.94 -17.38 -11.72
CA PRO A 74 12.12 -18.70 -12.34
C PRO A 74 10.82 -19.33 -12.85
N VAL A 75 9.66 -18.82 -12.41
CA VAL A 75 8.34 -19.31 -12.84
C VAL A 75 7.49 -18.20 -13.47
N GLY A 76 8.06 -17.01 -13.68
CA GLY A 76 7.32 -15.84 -14.14
C GLY A 76 6.65 -16.06 -15.50
N GLU A 77 7.41 -16.58 -16.48
CA GLU A 77 6.93 -16.84 -17.85
C GLU A 77 5.83 -17.89 -17.88
N LEU A 78 6.04 -19.03 -17.21
CA LEU A 78 5.04 -20.10 -17.07
C LEU A 78 3.72 -19.55 -16.51
N LEU A 79 3.78 -18.80 -15.41
CA LEU A 79 2.60 -18.28 -14.73
C LEU A 79 1.88 -17.22 -15.57
N HIS A 80 2.62 -16.38 -16.29
CA HIS A 80 2.05 -15.44 -17.23
C HIS A 80 1.29 -16.17 -18.35
N ARG A 81 1.93 -17.15 -19.00
CA ARG A 81 1.35 -17.95 -20.08
C ARG A 81 0.05 -18.65 -19.66
N ILE A 82 0.07 -19.34 -18.51
CA ILE A 82 -1.14 -19.99 -17.95
C ILE A 82 -2.24 -18.96 -17.68
N SER A 83 -1.89 -17.80 -17.10
CA SER A 83 -2.86 -16.77 -16.76
C SER A 83 -3.54 -16.16 -17.99
N GLU A 84 -2.80 -15.94 -19.08
CA GLU A 84 -3.33 -15.42 -20.34
C GLU A 84 -4.20 -16.46 -21.07
N SER A 85 -3.78 -17.73 -21.07
CA SER A 85 -4.57 -18.84 -21.63
C SER A 85 -5.91 -19.00 -20.90
N LEU A 86 -5.88 -18.99 -19.56
CA LEU A 86 -7.08 -19.06 -18.73
C LEU A 86 -7.98 -17.85 -18.93
N LEU A 87 -7.43 -16.62 -18.93
CA LEU A 87 -8.19 -15.39 -19.15
C LEU A 87 -8.95 -15.43 -20.47
N ARG A 88 -8.28 -15.80 -21.57
CA ARG A 88 -8.91 -15.91 -22.91
C ARG A 88 -10.08 -16.87 -22.92
N ARG A 89 -9.94 -18.05 -22.30
CA ARG A 89 -11.02 -19.05 -22.23
C ARG A 89 -12.17 -18.59 -21.34
N CYS A 90 -11.87 -17.90 -20.24
CA CYS A 90 -12.89 -17.33 -19.37
C CYS A 90 -13.67 -16.20 -20.07
N GLU A 91 -13.00 -15.37 -20.88
CA GLU A 91 -13.67 -14.36 -21.70
C GLU A 91 -14.60 -14.96 -22.74
N GLU A 92 -14.14 -16.00 -23.45
CA GLU A 92 -14.95 -16.71 -24.45
C GLU A 92 -16.16 -17.39 -23.80
N SER A 93 -15.93 -18.13 -22.71
CA SER A 93 -16.98 -18.78 -21.93
C SER A 93 -18.01 -17.77 -21.41
N THR A 94 -17.57 -16.64 -20.85
CA THR A 94 -18.49 -15.59 -20.35
C THR A 94 -19.29 -14.97 -21.49
N ARG A 95 -18.68 -14.79 -22.67
CA ARG A 95 -19.37 -14.28 -23.88
C ARG A 95 -20.43 -15.27 -24.40
N SER A 96 -20.20 -16.57 -24.26
CA SER A 96 -21.17 -17.62 -24.63
C SER A 96 -22.21 -17.92 -23.53
N GLY A 97 -22.30 -17.11 -22.48
CA GLY A 97 -23.25 -17.30 -21.37
C GLY A 97 -22.79 -18.30 -20.30
N GLY A 98 -21.53 -18.74 -20.36
CA GLY A 98 -20.88 -19.50 -19.31
C GLY A 98 -20.57 -18.65 -18.08
N GLN A 99 -20.03 -19.31 -17.05
CA GLN A 99 -19.79 -18.75 -15.73
C GLN A 99 -18.37 -19.04 -15.27
N LEU A 100 -17.74 -18.04 -14.66
CA LEU A 100 -16.46 -18.14 -13.96
C LEU A 100 -16.72 -18.32 -12.47
N ASP A 101 -16.34 -19.46 -11.92
CA ASP A 101 -16.55 -19.76 -10.51
C ASP A 101 -15.28 -19.58 -9.68
N GLY A 102 -15.48 -19.11 -8.44
CA GLY A 102 -14.47 -19.07 -7.39
C GLY A 102 -15.06 -19.46 -6.05
N LYS A 103 -14.31 -19.23 -4.97
CA LYS A 103 -14.70 -19.65 -3.63
C LYS A 103 -15.83 -18.76 -3.08
N GLY A 104 -17.07 -19.25 -3.15
CA GLY A 104 -18.24 -18.51 -2.65
C GLY A 104 -18.62 -17.32 -3.51
N TRP A 105 -18.21 -17.31 -4.78
CA TRP A 105 -18.63 -16.33 -5.76
C TRP A 105 -18.62 -16.94 -7.16
N SER A 106 -19.36 -16.32 -8.06
CA SER A 106 -19.40 -16.72 -9.46
C SER A 106 -19.76 -15.53 -10.34
N PHE A 107 -19.17 -15.46 -11.53
CA PHE A 107 -19.31 -14.34 -12.45
C PHE A 107 -19.81 -14.82 -13.81
N GLY A 108 -20.93 -14.26 -14.29
CA GLY A 108 -21.52 -14.62 -15.58
C GLY A 108 -22.63 -13.64 -15.95
N ASN A 109 -23.00 -13.55 -17.23
CA ASN A 109 -24.12 -12.72 -17.71
C ASN A 109 -24.12 -11.27 -17.15
N GLN A 110 -22.94 -10.63 -17.08
CA GLN A 110 -22.76 -9.28 -16.52
C GLN A 110 -23.22 -9.12 -15.05
N ARG A 111 -23.19 -10.21 -14.27
CA ARG A 111 -23.50 -10.22 -12.85
C ARG A 111 -22.42 -10.99 -12.09
N LEU A 112 -22.13 -10.51 -10.88
CA LEU A 112 -21.31 -11.20 -9.90
C LEU A 112 -22.21 -11.68 -8.77
N SER A 113 -22.40 -12.99 -8.67
CA SER A 113 -23.14 -13.61 -7.56
C SER A 113 -22.17 -13.95 -6.44
N ILE A 114 -22.46 -13.48 -5.23
CA ILE A 114 -21.70 -13.77 -4.02
C ILE A 114 -22.54 -14.69 -3.15
N ASN A 115 -21.97 -15.81 -2.72
CA ASN A 115 -22.55 -16.78 -1.81
C ASN A 115 -21.54 -17.08 -0.69
N LYS A 116 -21.55 -16.25 0.36
CA LYS A 116 -20.62 -16.37 1.48
C LYS A 116 -21.40 -16.42 2.80
N ALA A 117 -21.24 -17.52 3.54
CA ALA A 117 -21.80 -17.69 4.88
C ALA A 117 -23.32 -17.44 4.98
N GLY A 118 -24.08 -17.83 3.94
CA GLY A 118 -25.54 -17.67 3.88
C GLY A 118 -26.01 -16.30 3.38
N ASP A 119 -25.10 -15.36 3.12
CA ASP A 119 -25.41 -14.14 2.38
C ASP A 119 -25.31 -14.43 0.88
N GLN A 120 -26.48 -14.53 0.23
CA GLN A 120 -26.60 -14.65 -1.22
C GLN A 120 -27.03 -13.30 -1.80
N ARG A 121 -26.15 -12.70 -2.59
CA ARG A 121 -26.40 -11.41 -3.25
C ARG A 121 -25.90 -11.43 -4.67
N GLU A 122 -26.66 -10.81 -5.57
CA GLU A 122 -26.23 -10.56 -6.94
C GLU A 122 -25.80 -9.11 -7.09
N LEU A 123 -24.64 -8.89 -7.69
CA LEU A 123 -24.11 -7.57 -8.01
C LEU A 123 -24.08 -7.37 -9.53
N PRO A 124 -25.00 -6.56 -10.09
CA PRO A 124 -24.94 -6.18 -11.50
C PRO A 124 -23.69 -5.37 -11.82
N LEU A 125 -23.05 -5.62 -12.97
CA LEU A 125 -21.84 -4.89 -13.39
C LEU A 125 -22.12 -3.40 -13.65
N SER A 126 -23.38 -3.03 -13.89
CA SER A 126 -23.80 -1.63 -14.00
C SER A 126 -23.72 -0.85 -12.68
N GLN A 127 -23.78 -1.53 -11.54
CA GLN A 127 -23.65 -0.90 -10.22
C GLN A 127 -22.20 -0.73 -9.77
N LEU A 128 -21.28 -1.49 -10.38
CA LEU A 128 -19.86 -1.45 -10.07
C LEU A 128 -19.24 -0.16 -10.60
N THR A 129 -18.68 0.64 -9.70
CA THR A 129 -18.04 1.93 -10.01
C THR A 129 -16.52 1.82 -10.07
N ALA A 130 -15.93 0.92 -9.28
CA ALA A 130 -14.50 0.73 -9.23
C ALA A 130 -14.12 -0.67 -8.74
N ILE A 131 -12.90 -1.06 -9.09
CA ILE A 131 -12.20 -2.22 -8.54
C ILE A 131 -10.76 -1.83 -8.23
N ASP A 132 -10.20 -2.48 -7.22
CA ASP A 132 -8.81 -2.30 -6.82
C ASP A 132 -8.36 -3.50 -5.98
N VAL A 133 -7.05 -3.69 -5.84
CA VAL A 133 -6.47 -4.73 -5.00
C VAL A 133 -5.91 -4.10 -3.72
N LEU A 134 -6.59 -4.33 -2.59
CA LEU A 134 -6.23 -3.79 -1.28
C LEU A 134 -6.02 -4.94 -0.29
N ARG A 135 -4.93 -4.91 0.49
CA ARG A 135 -4.65 -5.94 1.52
C ARG A 135 -4.75 -7.38 1.00
N ASN A 136 -4.28 -7.62 -0.22
CA ASN A 136 -4.38 -8.92 -0.87
C ASN A 136 -5.82 -9.38 -1.12
N ASN A 137 -6.77 -8.44 -1.20
CA ASN A 137 -8.14 -8.69 -1.60
C ASN A 137 -8.49 -7.85 -2.83
N LEU A 138 -9.20 -8.44 -3.79
CA LEU A 138 -9.94 -7.69 -4.79
C LEU A 138 -11.16 -7.05 -4.11
N CYS A 139 -11.14 -5.72 -4.05
CA CYS A 139 -12.19 -4.89 -3.50
C CYS A 139 -13.06 -4.34 -4.64
N LEU A 140 -14.38 -4.43 -4.48
CA LEU A 140 -15.37 -3.98 -5.47
C LEU A 140 -16.26 -2.90 -4.85
N TRP A 141 -16.31 -1.71 -5.46
CA TRP A 141 -17.13 -0.59 -5.01
C TRP A 141 -18.37 -0.43 -5.88
N CYS A 142 -19.48 -0.13 -5.21
CA CYS A 142 -20.75 0.13 -5.87
C CYS A 142 -21.12 1.61 -5.74
N GLN A 143 -21.97 2.07 -6.64
CA GLN A 143 -22.45 3.46 -6.63
C GLN A 143 -23.04 3.86 -5.27
N GLY A 144 -22.63 5.02 -4.77
CA GLY A 144 -23.11 5.59 -3.51
C GLY A 144 -22.52 4.97 -2.24
N ARG A 145 -21.46 4.16 -2.35
CA ARG A 145 -20.75 3.58 -1.19
C ARG A 145 -19.27 3.90 -1.23
N ASP A 146 -18.77 4.41 -0.11
CA ASP A 146 -17.33 4.67 0.06
C ASP A 146 -16.57 3.39 0.44
N GLU A 147 -17.22 2.46 1.13
CA GLU A 147 -16.66 1.17 1.55
C GLU A 147 -16.82 0.09 0.46
N PRO A 148 -15.86 -0.85 0.34
CA PRO A 148 -15.98 -1.95 -0.61
C PRO A 148 -17.22 -2.79 -0.28
N THR A 149 -18.03 -3.05 -1.30
CA THR A 149 -19.24 -3.88 -1.16
C THR A 149 -18.88 -5.35 -1.12
N VAL A 150 -17.85 -5.75 -1.88
CA VAL A 150 -17.33 -7.12 -1.92
C VAL A 150 -15.81 -7.07 -1.75
N GLU A 151 -15.29 -8.00 -0.95
CA GLU A 151 -13.87 -8.27 -0.81
C GLU A 151 -13.62 -9.77 -1.07
N LEU A 152 -12.78 -10.08 -2.04
CA LEU A 152 -12.41 -11.45 -2.43
C LEU A 152 -10.90 -11.63 -2.25
N GLY A 153 -10.43 -12.71 -1.63
CA GLY A 153 -8.99 -12.94 -1.44
C GLY A 153 -8.29 -13.13 -2.78
N MET A 154 -7.16 -12.45 -3.01
CA MET A 154 -6.37 -12.63 -4.24
C MET A 154 -5.76 -14.04 -4.35
N ASP A 155 -5.71 -14.78 -3.25
CA ASP A 155 -5.34 -16.19 -3.17
C ASP A 155 -6.52 -17.16 -3.41
N ASP A 156 -7.75 -16.67 -3.54
CA ASP A 156 -8.92 -17.49 -3.90
C ASP A 156 -8.93 -17.81 -5.40
N LYS A 157 -9.42 -19.01 -5.74
CA LYS A 157 -9.55 -19.51 -7.12
C LYS A 157 -10.18 -18.45 -8.02
N ASN A 158 -9.52 -18.13 -9.13
CA ASN A 158 -9.99 -17.27 -10.21
C ASN A 158 -10.16 -15.78 -9.88
N VAL A 159 -9.79 -15.31 -8.68
CA VAL A 159 -9.94 -13.89 -8.34
C VAL A 159 -9.04 -13.00 -9.20
N PHE A 160 -7.84 -13.48 -9.57
CA PHE A 160 -6.97 -12.76 -10.50
C PHE A 160 -7.62 -12.60 -11.90
N VAL A 161 -8.24 -13.66 -12.41
CA VAL A 161 -8.94 -13.64 -13.70
C VAL A 161 -10.15 -12.72 -13.63
N LEU A 162 -10.94 -12.81 -12.55
CA LEU A 162 -12.07 -11.91 -12.30
C LEU A 162 -11.61 -10.45 -12.28
N HIS A 163 -10.52 -10.12 -11.60
CA HIS A 163 -9.97 -8.77 -11.56
C HIS A 163 -9.68 -8.25 -12.98
N ARG A 164 -9.05 -9.05 -13.84
CA ARG A 164 -8.77 -8.67 -15.24
C ARG A 164 -10.05 -8.47 -16.04
N LEU A 165 -11.01 -9.40 -15.95
CA LEU A 165 -12.31 -9.28 -16.65
C LEU A 165 -13.08 -8.02 -16.24
N LEU A 166 -13.12 -7.73 -14.93
CA LEU A 166 -13.79 -6.54 -14.41
C LEU A 166 -13.03 -5.26 -14.81
N TYR A 167 -11.69 -5.29 -14.83
CA TYR A 167 -10.87 -4.15 -15.24
C TYR A 167 -11.16 -3.77 -16.69
N GLU A 168 -11.14 -4.76 -17.59
CA GLU A 168 -11.44 -4.56 -19.00
C GLU A 168 -12.86 -4.02 -19.22
N HIS A 169 -13.82 -4.38 -18.37
CA HIS A 169 -15.18 -3.87 -18.44
C HIS A 169 -15.35 -2.44 -17.89
N LEU A 170 -14.48 -2.02 -16.97
CA LEU A 170 -14.56 -0.70 -16.33
C LEU A 170 -13.62 0.33 -16.95
N LYS A 171 -12.55 -0.07 -17.64
CA LYS A 171 -11.52 0.86 -18.14
C LYS A 171 -12.07 1.95 -19.08
N ASP A 172 -13.14 1.64 -19.83
CA ASP A 172 -13.75 2.55 -20.79
C ASP A 172 -14.88 3.39 -20.16
N ARG A 173 -15.25 3.12 -18.90
CA ARG A 173 -16.23 3.92 -18.18
C ARG A 173 -15.55 5.17 -17.62
N PRO A 174 -16.19 6.35 -17.68
CA PRO A 174 -15.71 7.49 -16.92
C PRO A 174 -15.62 7.08 -15.45
N ARG A 175 -14.47 7.33 -14.81
CA ARG A 175 -14.35 6.97 -13.40
C ARG A 175 -15.33 7.86 -12.66
N SER A 176 -16.12 7.28 -11.76
CA SER A 176 -17.01 8.07 -10.89
C SER A 176 -16.26 9.16 -10.11
N ASP A 177 -14.96 8.95 -9.93
CA ASP A 177 -14.01 9.85 -9.29
C ASP A 177 -13.70 11.11 -10.13
N ASP A 178 -13.97 11.09 -11.44
CA ASP A 178 -13.62 12.20 -12.35
C ASP A 178 -14.63 13.35 -12.28
N SER A 179 -15.88 13.09 -11.88
CA SER A 179 -16.83 14.15 -11.55
C SER A 179 -16.51 14.73 -10.18
N GLU A 180 -16.39 16.07 -10.07
CA GLU A 180 -16.07 16.79 -8.82
C GLU A 180 -16.80 16.16 -7.62
N PRO A 181 -16.12 15.33 -6.81
CA PRO A 181 -16.82 14.53 -5.84
C PRO A 181 -17.35 15.44 -4.74
N GLN A 182 -18.64 15.32 -4.44
CA GLN A 182 -19.22 15.79 -3.18
C GLN A 182 -18.71 14.88 -2.05
N GLY A 183 -17.41 14.92 -1.75
CA GLY A 183 -16.77 14.09 -0.73
C GLY A 183 -15.30 13.81 -1.00
N LEU A 184 -14.74 12.85 -0.26
CA LEU A 184 -13.35 12.39 -0.43
C LEU A 184 -13.23 11.19 -1.38
N GLY A 185 -14.35 10.63 -1.85
CA GLY A 185 -14.42 9.44 -2.70
C GLY A 185 -14.31 8.13 -1.93
N ARG A 186 -14.10 7.02 -2.65
CA ARG A 186 -14.02 5.68 -2.07
C ARG A 186 -12.83 5.51 -1.11
N ILE A 187 -13.00 4.70 -0.09
CA ILE A 187 -11.96 4.34 0.88
C ILE A 187 -11.01 3.34 0.23
N LEU A 188 -9.76 3.76 0.02
CA LEU A 188 -8.67 2.91 -0.47
C LEU A 188 -7.96 2.17 0.68
N PHE A 189 -8.00 2.74 1.88
CA PHE A 189 -7.36 2.14 3.04
C PHE A 189 -7.99 2.70 4.30
N ALA A 190 -8.33 1.84 5.26
CA ALA A 190 -8.76 2.24 6.59
C ALA A 190 -7.92 1.52 7.63
N LYS A 191 -7.18 2.28 8.45
CA LYS A 191 -6.55 1.73 9.64
C LYS A 191 -7.49 1.93 10.82
N GLU A 192 -8.18 0.86 11.18
CA GLU A 192 -8.90 0.78 12.44
C GLU A 192 -7.99 0.25 13.53
N THR A 193 -8.15 0.77 14.74
CA THR A 193 -7.50 0.19 15.93
C THR A 193 -7.96 -1.26 16.08
N THR A 194 -7.00 -2.17 16.16
CA THR A 194 -7.32 -3.60 16.26
C THR A 194 -8.22 -3.86 17.48
N LYS A 195 -9.35 -4.53 17.26
CA LYS A 195 -10.30 -4.90 18.33
C LYS A 195 -9.60 -5.63 19.49
N THR A 196 -8.54 -6.38 19.18
CA THR A 196 -7.72 -7.10 20.16
C THR A 196 -6.97 -6.17 21.11
N GLN A 197 -6.33 -5.09 20.61
CA GLN A 197 -5.64 -4.13 21.49
C GLN A 197 -6.64 -3.44 22.42
N PHE A 198 -7.79 -3.03 21.88
CA PHE A 198 -8.88 -2.49 22.67
C PHE A 198 -9.29 -3.48 23.78
N LEU A 199 -9.57 -4.74 23.42
CA LEU A 199 -10.00 -5.76 24.36
C LEU A 199 -8.95 -6.03 25.45
N ILE A 200 -7.67 -6.15 25.10
CA ILE A 200 -6.58 -6.37 26.06
C ILE A 200 -6.50 -5.20 27.04
N VAL A 201 -6.44 -3.95 26.54
CA VAL A 201 -6.33 -2.76 27.40
C VAL A 201 -7.57 -2.62 28.29
N SER A 202 -8.77 -2.91 27.78
CA SER A 202 -10.00 -2.91 28.57
C SER A 202 -10.01 -4.00 29.65
N VAL A 203 -9.58 -5.22 29.34
CA VAL A 203 -9.53 -6.33 30.31
C VAL A 203 -8.50 -6.04 31.41
N VAL A 204 -7.31 -5.55 31.05
CA VAL A 204 -6.28 -5.18 32.04
C VAL A 204 -6.78 -4.02 32.90
N GLY A 205 -7.35 -2.97 32.29
CA GLY A 205 -7.95 -1.86 33.02
C GLY A 205 -9.03 -2.31 34.00
N LEU A 206 -9.92 -3.21 33.58
CA LEU A 206 -10.97 -3.77 34.44
C LEU A 206 -10.39 -4.61 35.58
N ALA A 207 -9.35 -5.40 35.33
CA ALA A 207 -8.67 -6.17 36.37
C ALA A 207 -8.05 -5.27 37.45
N PHE A 208 -7.46 -4.14 37.07
CA PHE A 208 -6.97 -3.14 38.03
C PHE A 208 -8.09 -2.51 38.86
N LEU A 209 -9.25 -2.23 38.26
CA LEU A 209 -10.42 -1.71 38.99
C LEU A 209 -10.98 -2.75 39.98
N VAL A 210 -11.03 -4.03 39.60
CA VAL A 210 -11.43 -5.12 40.49
C VAL A 210 -10.43 -5.29 41.63
N GLY A 211 -9.12 -5.24 41.32
CA GLY A 211 -8.06 -5.27 42.32
C GLY A 211 -8.15 -4.10 43.30
N ALA A 212 -8.47 -2.89 42.81
CA ALA A 212 -8.69 -1.71 43.64
C ALA A 212 -9.84 -1.92 44.64
N ALA A 213 -10.96 -2.48 44.18
CA ALA A 213 -12.08 -2.83 45.06
C ALA A 213 -11.69 -3.88 46.12
N GLY A 214 -10.89 -4.88 45.72
CA GLY A 214 -10.33 -5.88 46.64
C GLY A 214 -9.43 -5.26 47.71
N CYS A 215 -8.47 -4.41 47.32
CA CYS A 215 -7.60 -3.69 48.26
C CYS A 215 -8.39 -2.76 49.19
N ALA A 216 -9.44 -2.10 48.68
CA ALA A 216 -10.33 -1.27 49.49
C ALA A 216 -11.07 -2.10 50.55
N ALA A 217 -11.55 -3.30 50.18
CA ALA A 217 -12.19 -4.22 51.10
C ALA A 217 -11.25 -4.70 52.22
N THR A 218 -9.94 -4.81 51.94
CA THR A 218 -8.91 -5.14 52.95
C THR A 218 -8.28 -3.92 53.63
N GLN A 219 -8.91 -2.74 53.54
CA GLN A 219 -8.44 -1.47 54.12
C GLN A 219 -7.05 -0.97 53.63
N GLN A 220 -6.55 -1.50 52.52
CA GLN A 220 -5.30 -1.05 51.89
C GLN A 220 -5.57 0.13 50.95
N TRP A 221 -5.98 1.27 51.51
CA TRP A 221 -6.49 2.41 50.76
C TRP A 221 -5.50 2.99 49.73
N LEU A 222 -4.20 3.07 50.05
CA LEU A 222 -3.20 3.60 49.11
C LEU A 222 -3.08 2.71 47.86
N ALA A 223 -3.03 1.40 48.04
CA ALA A 223 -3.00 0.43 46.94
C ALA A 223 -4.29 0.50 46.11
N ALA A 224 -5.45 0.65 46.77
CA ALA A 224 -6.73 0.81 46.09
C ALA A 224 -6.76 2.06 45.19
N TRP A 225 -6.27 3.20 45.67
CA TRP A 225 -6.20 4.44 44.87
C TRP A 225 -5.27 4.29 43.66
N ILE A 226 -4.08 3.72 43.84
CA ILE A 226 -3.12 3.52 42.75
C ILE A 226 -3.70 2.58 41.70
N ALA A 227 -4.22 1.42 42.12
CA ALA A 227 -4.84 0.46 41.21
C ALA A 227 -6.07 1.06 40.50
N GLY A 228 -6.90 1.81 41.23
CA GLY A 228 -8.07 2.49 40.66
C GLY A 228 -7.70 3.53 39.60
N ALA A 229 -6.69 4.35 39.88
CA ALA A 229 -6.19 5.36 38.95
C ALA A 229 -5.60 4.73 37.67
N ILE A 230 -4.80 3.67 37.82
CA ILE A 230 -4.24 2.91 36.69
C ILE A 230 -5.37 2.28 35.87
N GLY A 231 -6.31 1.60 36.52
CA GLY A 231 -7.43 0.96 35.86
C GLY A 231 -8.28 1.96 35.07
N LEU A 232 -8.61 3.10 35.68
CA LEU A 232 -9.36 4.17 35.03
C LEU A 232 -8.60 4.76 33.84
N ALA A 233 -7.30 5.04 33.99
CA ALA A 233 -6.47 5.57 32.92
C ALA A 233 -6.41 4.61 31.73
N LEU A 234 -6.30 3.29 31.97
CA LEU A 234 -6.32 2.27 30.92
C LEU A 234 -7.68 2.19 30.21
N VAL A 235 -8.79 2.27 30.94
CA VAL A 235 -10.13 2.28 30.32
C VAL A 235 -10.33 3.53 29.46
N ILE A 236 -9.90 4.70 29.93
CA ILE A 236 -9.93 5.94 29.14
C ILE A 236 -9.03 5.82 27.90
N ALA A 237 -7.84 5.24 28.04
CA ALA A 237 -6.95 4.97 26.92
C ALA A 237 -7.58 4.00 25.89
N ALA A 238 -8.28 2.95 26.33
CA ALA A 238 -9.00 2.04 25.44
C ALA A 238 -10.13 2.77 24.69
N ALA A 239 -10.91 3.60 25.40
CA ALA A 239 -12.00 4.35 24.81
C ALA A 239 -11.54 5.39 23.79
N THR A 240 -10.40 6.04 24.03
CA THR A 240 -9.82 7.05 23.13
C THR A 240 -9.13 6.41 21.92
N THR A 241 -8.42 5.29 22.09
CA THR A 241 -7.77 4.57 20.98
C THR A 241 -8.77 4.02 19.97
N ARG A 242 -9.99 3.66 20.38
CA ARG A 242 -11.06 3.24 19.45
C ARG A 242 -11.47 4.34 18.46
N LYS A 243 -11.31 5.60 18.84
CA LYS A 243 -11.72 6.76 18.03
C LYS A 243 -10.65 7.23 17.05
N ASN A 244 -9.43 6.72 17.15
CA ASN A 244 -8.35 7.08 16.23
C ASN A 244 -8.44 6.21 14.97
N ALA A 245 -9.01 6.77 13.91
CA ALA A 245 -9.15 6.09 12.62
C ALA A 245 -8.59 6.99 11.52
N LEU A 246 -7.59 6.49 10.79
CA LEU A 246 -7.14 7.10 9.54
C LEU A 246 -7.79 6.35 8.39
N ARG A 247 -8.56 7.05 7.59
CA ARG A 247 -9.15 6.56 6.34
C ARG A 247 -8.53 7.36 5.20
N CYS A 248 -7.93 6.65 4.27
CA CYS A 248 -7.41 7.20 3.03
C CYS A 248 -8.45 6.93 1.96
N HIS A 249 -8.95 8.01 1.38
CA HIS A 249 -9.90 7.98 0.31
C HIS A 249 -9.20 8.27 -1.02
N ALA A 250 -9.91 8.13 -2.13
CA ALA A 250 -9.40 8.39 -3.47
C ALA A 250 -8.94 9.85 -3.68
N HIS A 251 -9.58 10.81 -3.02
CA HIS A 251 -9.29 12.25 -3.19
C HIS A 251 -8.80 12.94 -1.92
N GLY A 252 -8.62 12.23 -0.82
CA GLY A 252 -8.12 12.83 0.41
C GLY A 252 -8.05 11.89 1.59
N LEU A 253 -7.91 12.50 2.75
CA LEU A 253 -7.72 11.83 4.03
C LEU A 253 -8.83 12.25 4.98
N PHE A 254 -9.41 11.27 5.65
CA PHE A 254 -10.27 11.48 6.81
C PHE A 254 -9.55 10.92 8.03
N TYR A 255 -9.36 11.77 9.04
CA TYR A 255 -8.76 11.38 10.31
C TYR A 255 -9.70 11.71 11.45
N GLN A 256 -10.15 10.67 12.15
CA GLN A 256 -10.95 10.81 13.34
C GLN A 256 -10.07 10.61 14.57
N THR A 257 -10.27 11.43 15.58
CA THR A 257 -9.68 11.30 16.91
C THR A 257 -10.78 11.38 17.97
N ALA A 258 -10.41 11.17 19.23
CA ALA A 258 -11.32 11.42 20.35
C ALA A 258 -11.79 12.89 20.45
N TYR A 259 -11.05 13.84 19.88
CA TYR A 259 -11.30 15.29 19.99
C TYR A 259 -12.01 15.90 18.77
N GLY A 260 -12.23 15.11 17.71
CA GLY A 260 -12.86 15.59 16.48
C GLY A 260 -12.37 14.82 15.25
N SER A 261 -12.97 15.12 14.11
CA SER A 261 -12.53 14.66 12.79
C SER A 261 -11.89 15.80 12.01
N GLN A 262 -10.96 15.44 11.13
CA GLN A 262 -10.34 16.33 10.16
C GLN A 262 -10.36 15.68 8.79
N GLU A 263 -10.72 16.46 7.78
CA GLU A 263 -10.70 16.07 6.37
C GLU A 263 -9.72 16.96 5.62
N ILE A 264 -8.90 16.36 4.76
CA ILE A 264 -7.96 17.08 3.90
C ILE A 264 -8.00 16.45 2.51
N ARG A 265 -8.32 17.23 1.47
CA ARG A 265 -8.19 16.78 0.09
C ARG A 265 -6.72 16.74 -0.32
N TYR A 266 -6.33 15.80 -1.17
CA TYR A 266 -4.95 15.73 -1.67
C TYR A 266 -4.54 16.99 -2.44
N SER A 267 -5.50 17.67 -3.08
CA SER A 267 -5.33 18.98 -3.74
C SER A 267 -4.92 20.09 -2.78
N ASP A 268 -5.26 19.97 -1.51
CA ASP A 268 -5.11 21.04 -0.52
C ASP A 268 -3.81 20.87 0.29
N ILE A 269 -3.15 19.72 0.18
CA ILE A 269 -1.88 19.43 0.86
C ILE A 269 -0.78 20.30 0.25
N ALA A 270 -0.19 21.21 1.01
CA ALA A 270 0.98 21.99 0.58
C ALA A 270 2.29 21.25 0.87
N THR A 271 2.38 20.60 2.03
CA THR A 271 3.57 19.87 2.46
C THR A 271 3.23 18.46 2.91
N PHE A 272 4.01 17.47 2.45
CA PHE A 272 3.91 16.08 2.85
C PHE A 272 5.24 15.57 3.41
N THR A 273 5.18 14.95 4.59
CA THR A 273 6.34 14.31 5.24
C THR A 273 6.03 12.86 5.53
N TYR A 274 6.96 11.97 5.18
CA TYR A 274 6.89 10.53 5.48
C TYR A 274 8.17 10.10 6.20
N HIS A 275 8.03 9.43 7.33
CA HIS A 275 9.14 8.89 8.10
C HIS A 275 8.83 7.45 8.52
N SER A 276 9.79 6.54 8.30
CA SER A 276 9.66 5.14 8.68
C SER A 276 10.93 4.66 9.38
N VAL A 277 10.79 4.10 10.58
CA VAL A 277 11.91 3.54 11.35
C VAL A 277 11.61 2.09 11.68
N ARG A 278 12.46 1.18 11.18
CA ARG A 278 12.38 -0.25 11.52
C ARG A 278 12.82 -0.42 12.98
N MET A 279 12.00 -1.09 13.77
CA MET A 279 12.24 -1.39 15.17
C MET A 279 12.76 -2.82 15.31
N TYR A 280 13.84 -2.98 16.08
CA TYR A 280 14.43 -4.27 16.41
C TYR A 280 14.52 -4.43 17.93
N TYR A 281 14.24 -5.63 18.44
CA TYR A 281 14.46 -6.00 19.83
C TYR A 281 15.29 -7.28 19.85
N ASN A 282 16.46 -7.24 20.49
CA ASN A 282 17.43 -8.34 20.49
C ASN A 282 17.76 -8.86 19.08
N GLY A 283 17.91 -7.96 18.10
CA GLY A 283 18.18 -8.29 16.69
C GLY A 283 16.97 -8.81 15.91
N VAL A 284 15.82 -9.02 16.54
CA VAL A 284 14.58 -9.47 15.89
C VAL A 284 13.73 -8.27 15.50
N TYR A 285 13.28 -8.22 14.24
CA TYR A 285 12.36 -7.18 13.76
C TYR A 285 11.01 -7.29 14.47
N THR A 286 10.58 -6.21 15.14
CA THR A 286 9.32 -6.17 15.89
C THR A 286 8.21 -5.43 15.14
N GLY A 287 8.57 -4.59 14.18
CA GLY A 287 7.67 -3.77 13.37
C GLY A 287 8.38 -2.51 12.88
N THR A 288 7.66 -1.67 12.15
CA THR A 288 8.14 -0.37 11.69
C THR A 288 7.25 0.71 12.26
N ASN A 289 7.86 1.70 12.90
CA ASN A 289 7.17 2.94 13.25
C ASN A 289 7.06 3.79 11.99
N VAL A 290 5.84 4.07 11.55
CA VAL A 290 5.54 4.96 10.43
C VAL A 290 4.94 6.24 10.99
N SER A 291 5.42 7.39 10.52
CA SER A 291 4.93 8.71 10.86
C SER A 291 4.71 9.50 9.57
N MET A 292 3.55 10.13 9.46
CA MET A 292 3.15 10.95 8.31
C MET A 292 2.64 12.30 8.82
N SER A 293 2.95 13.37 8.09
CA SER A 293 2.41 14.70 8.32
C SER A 293 1.90 15.28 7.02
N PHE A 294 0.65 15.71 7.02
CA PHE A 294 -0.02 16.35 5.89
C PHE A 294 -0.35 17.77 6.29
N MET A 295 0.42 18.72 5.77
CA MET A 295 0.19 20.15 6.02
C MET A 295 -0.66 20.70 4.88
N PRO A 296 -1.91 21.14 5.14
CA PRO A 296 -2.69 21.84 4.13
C PRO A 296 -2.09 23.23 3.86
N ALA A 297 -2.45 23.84 2.73
CA ALA A 297 -2.11 25.25 2.47
C ALA A 297 -2.68 26.19 3.54
N GLU A 298 -3.88 25.88 4.02
CA GLU A 298 -4.55 26.59 5.10
C GLU A 298 -5.06 25.60 6.16
N GLY A 299 -4.89 25.94 7.44
CA GLY A 299 -5.41 25.14 8.56
C GLY A 299 -4.34 24.39 9.35
N LYS A 300 -4.77 23.36 10.10
CA LYS A 300 -3.90 22.60 11.01
C LYS A 300 -3.30 21.37 10.32
N PRO A 301 -2.06 20.99 10.62
CA PRO A 301 -1.48 19.76 10.08
C PRO A 301 -2.20 18.52 10.62
N LEU A 302 -2.47 17.57 9.73
CA LEU A 302 -2.88 16.22 10.10
C LEU A 302 -1.63 15.38 10.31
N LYS A 303 -1.42 14.92 11.54
CA LYS A 303 -0.28 14.05 11.91
C LYS A 303 -0.80 12.67 12.25
N TYR A 304 -0.15 11.66 11.69
CA TYR A 304 -0.46 10.27 11.94
C TYR A 304 0.82 9.49 12.27
N SER A 305 0.81 8.69 13.33
CA SER A 305 1.91 7.78 13.64
C SER A 305 1.37 6.44 14.13
N THR A 306 2.00 5.36 13.68
CA THR A 306 1.60 4.00 14.05
C THR A 306 2.79 3.04 14.00
N ASN A 307 2.64 1.89 14.65
CA ASN A 307 3.56 0.77 14.50
C ASN A 307 2.86 -0.32 13.67
N ALA A 308 3.49 -0.75 12.58
CA ALA A 308 2.97 -1.79 11.71
C ALA A 308 4.06 -2.79 11.34
N LYS A 309 3.72 -4.08 11.31
CA LYS A 309 4.64 -5.13 10.85
C LYS A 309 4.81 -5.09 9.34
N ASP A 310 3.70 -4.90 8.63
CA ASP A 310 3.63 -4.67 7.21
C ASP A 310 3.38 -3.18 6.95
N ILE A 311 4.25 -2.57 6.15
CA ILE A 311 4.18 -1.15 5.80
C ILE A 311 3.75 -0.89 4.36
N THR A 312 3.45 -1.94 3.59
CA THR A 312 3.16 -1.85 2.15
C THR A 312 2.05 -0.84 1.88
N GLU A 313 0.99 -0.84 2.69
CA GLU A 313 -0.12 0.11 2.56
C GLU A 313 0.30 1.57 2.79
N PHE A 314 1.21 1.80 3.74
CA PHE A 314 1.73 3.12 4.03
C PHE A 314 2.70 3.61 2.97
N GLU A 315 3.44 2.70 2.32
CA GLU A 315 4.28 3.01 1.16
C GLU A 315 3.42 3.35 -0.06
N SER A 316 2.36 2.59 -0.33
CA SER A 316 1.39 2.91 -1.39
C SER A 316 0.72 4.27 -1.16
N LEU A 317 0.34 4.57 0.09
CA LEU A 317 -0.21 5.87 0.46
C LEU A 317 0.82 7.00 0.26
N ARG A 318 2.07 6.78 0.69
CA ARG A 318 3.16 7.72 0.47
C ARG A 318 3.34 8.02 -1.01
N ASP A 319 3.39 6.99 -1.84
CA ASP A 319 3.63 7.12 -3.28
C ASP A 319 2.46 7.83 -3.98
N HIS A 320 1.22 7.50 -3.59
CA HIS A 320 0.03 8.18 -4.08
C HIS A 320 0.04 9.68 -3.75
N VAL A 321 0.21 10.03 -2.47
CA VAL A 321 0.22 11.44 -2.03
C VAL A 321 1.41 12.20 -2.62
N ALA A 322 2.59 11.56 -2.66
CA ALA A 322 3.77 12.13 -3.29
C ALA A 322 3.55 12.42 -4.78
N THR A 323 2.84 11.56 -5.49
CA THR A 323 2.49 11.79 -6.90
C THR A 323 1.58 13.00 -7.07
N VAL A 324 0.52 13.12 -6.27
CA VAL A 324 -0.41 14.27 -6.37
C VAL A 324 0.27 15.59 -6.04
N VAL A 325 1.08 15.64 -4.98
CA VAL A 325 1.83 16.85 -4.59
C VAL A 325 2.94 17.14 -5.61
N GLY A 326 3.67 16.11 -6.05
CA GLY A 326 4.76 16.22 -7.03
C GLY A 326 4.29 16.73 -8.39
N TYR A 327 3.09 16.36 -8.83
CA TYR A 327 2.52 16.89 -10.07
C TYR A 327 2.23 18.41 -9.99
N ARG A 328 1.74 18.90 -8.84
CA ARG A 328 1.56 20.35 -8.64
C ARG A 328 2.90 21.09 -8.58
N MET A 329 3.89 20.49 -7.93
CA MET A 329 5.28 20.99 -7.95
C MET A 329 5.79 21.08 -9.40
N LEU A 330 5.55 20.05 -10.22
CA LEU A 330 5.94 20.05 -11.64
C LEU A 330 5.26 21.19 -12.43
N GLN A 331 3.96 21.41 -12.21
CA GLN A 331 3.23 22.48 -12.89
C GLN A 331 3.79 23.87 -12.52
N GLN A 332 4.10 24.11 -11.24
CA GLN A 332 4.74 25.36 -10.81
C GLN A 332 6.10 25.53 -11.49
N PHE A 333 6.91 24.47 -11.53
CA PHE A 333 8.21 24.45 -12.19
C PHE A 333 8.11 24.77 -13.69
N GLN A 334 7.17 24.14 -14.40
CA GLN A 334 6.92 24.37 -15.82
C GLN A 334 6.44 25.80 -16.13
N ASN A 335 5.81 26.45 -15.16
CA ASN A 335 5.46 27.87 -15.23
C ASN A 335 6.65 28.81 -14.94
N GLY A 336 7.88 28.29 -14.87
CA GLY A 336 9.10 29.04 -14.63
C GLY A 336 9.30 29.44 -13.16
N GLN A 337 8.50 28.90 -12.24
CA GLN A 337 8.62 29.22 -10.81
C GLN A 337 9.68 28.33 -10.15
N ALA A 338 10.40 28.90 -9.18
CA ALA A 338 11.24 28.10 -8.29
C ALA A 338 10.36 27.29 -7.34
N VAL A 339 10.69 26.01 -7.15
CA VAL A 339 9.89 25.07 -6.35
C VAL A 339 10.73 24.53 -5.20
N THR A 340 10.34 24.86 -3.98
CA THR A 340 11.00 24.36 -2.77
C THR A 340 10.79 22.84 -2.66
N TRP A 341 11.87 22.07 -2.76
CA TRP A 341 11.84 20.62 -2.60
C TRP A 341 11.90 20.23 -1.13
N THR A 342 12.93 20.69 -0.42
CA THR A 342 13.09 20.51 1.02
C THR A 342 13.54 21.83 1.61
N LYS A 343 13.67 21.92 2.94
CA LYS A 343 14.22 23.13 3.58
C LYS A 343 15.65 23.49 3.13
N ASN A 344 16.36 22.55 2.49
CA ASN A 344 17.73 22.74 2.04
C ASN A 344 17.85 22.73 0.51
N ALA A 345 16.78 22.47 -0.26
CA ALA A 345 16.87 22.28 -1.70
C ALA A 345 15.70 22.95 -2.42
N THR A 346 16.00 23.67 -3.50
CA THR A 346 15.03 24.36 -4.35
C THR A 346 15.32 24.07 -5.80
N PHE A 347 14.30 23.64 -6.54
CA PHE A 347 14.39 23.48 -7.98
C PHE A 347 14.20 24.84 -8.67
N HIS A 348 15.21 25.31 -9.38
CA HIS A 348 15.12 26.43 -10.31
C HIS A 348 15.06 25.90 -11.75
N PRO A 349 14.54 26.67 -12.74
CA PRO A 349 14.39 26.18 -14.12
C PRO A 349 15.69 25.64 -14.75
N ASP A 350 16.84 26.18 -14.38
CA ASP A 350 18.16 25.91 -14.95
C ASP A 350 19.09 25.10 -14.03
N HIS A 351 18.83 25.07 -12.72
CA HIS A 351 19.68 24.38 -11.75
C HIS A 351 18.92 23.91 -10.49
N LEU A 352 19.53 22.99 -9.75
CA LEU A 352 19.14 22.66 -8.39
C LEU A 352 19.97 23.51 -7.41
N GLU A 353 19.33 24.36 -6.61
CA GLU A 353 20.00 25.09 -5.52
C GLU A 353 19.96 24.25 -4.23
N TYR A 354 21.12 23.98 -3.64
CA TYR A 354 21.26 23.24 -2.39
C TYR A 354 21.99 24.07 -1.32
N HIS A 355 21.50 24.01 -0.09
CA HIS A 355 22.07 24.66 1.09
C HIS A 355 22.71 23.61 2.01
N PRO A 356 24.01 23.29 1.87
CA PRO A 356 24.65 22.27 2.66
C PRO A 356 24.66 22.61 4.15
N THR A 357 24.29 21.64 4.97
CA THR A 357 24.39 21.73 6.43
C THR A 357 25.86 21.62 6.87
N GLY A 358 26.39 22.68 7.47
CA GLY A 358 27.73 22.71 8.07
C GLY A 358 27.70 22.41 9.57
N PHE A 359 28.85 22.06 10.14
CA PHE A 359 29.01 21.94 11.60
C PHE A 359 28.88 23.31 12.30
N VAL A 360 29.24 24.39 11.62
CA VAL A 360 29.12 25.77 12.09
C VAL A 360 28.39 26.59 11.03
N GLY A 361 27.09 26.84 11.25
CA GLY A 361 26.27 27.66 10.35
C GLY A 361 25.87 26.99 9.04
N ARG A 362 25.02 27.69 8.28
CA ARG A 362 24.66 27.31 6.91
C ARG A 362 25.80 27.73 5.98
N LYS A 363 26.24 26.82 5.10
CA LYS A 363 27.18 27.17 4.04
C LYS A 363 26.47 27.98 2.95
N ALA A 364 27.24 28.64 2.10
CA ALA A 364 26.69 29.28 0.92
C ALA A 364 25.94 28.26 0.04
N PRO A 365 24.86 28.67 -0.65
CA PRO A 365 24.15 27.80 -1.57
C PRO A 365 25.08 27.32 -2.68
N GLU A 366 24.99 26.02 -2.99
CA GLU A 366 25.62 25.41 -4.15
C GLU A 366 24.57 25.22 -5.25
N GLN A 367 24.87 25.69 -6.45
CA GLN A 367 24.01 25.52 -7.62
C GLN A 367 24.55 24.36 -8.46
N VAL A 368 23.69 23.38 -8.75
CA VAL A 368 24.03 22.21 -9.55
C VAL A 368 23.21 22.25 -10.84
N PRO A 369 23.81 22.59 -12.00
CA PRO A 369 23.11 22.54 -13.27
C PRO A 369 22.60 21.13 -13.55
N TYR A 370 21.38 21.02 -14.08
CA TYR A 370 20.76 19.70 -14.33
C TYR A 370 21.57 18.84 -15.29
N SER A 371 22.19 19.45 -16.29
CA SER A 371 23.07 18.79 -17.27
C SER A 371 24.28 18.09 -16.63
N GLU A 372 24.71 18.52 -15.44
CA GLU A 372 25.86 17.96 -14.76
C GLU A 372 25.51 16.80 -13.82
N ILE A 373 24.22 16.54 -13.55
CA ILE A 373 23.77 15.44 -12.69
C ILE A 373 24.03 14.11 -13.40
N THR A 374 24.79 13.20 -12.77
CA THR A 374 25.15 11.90 -13.39
C THR A 374 24.36 10.72 -12.86
N GLY A 375 23.76 10.85 -11.67
CA GLY A 375 23.03 9.76 -11.05
C GLY A 375 22.51 10.13 -9.67
N THR A 376 21.62 9.27 -9.17
CA THR A 376 21.00 9.40 -7.86
C THR A 376 20.76 8.03 -7.24
N THR A 377 20.82 7.92 -5.91
CA THR A 377 20.47 6.71 -5.17
C THR A 377 19.75 7.07 -3.88
N ILE A 378 19.00 6.12 -3.32
CA ILE A 378 18.47 6.20 -1.96
C ILE A 378 19.04 5.03 -1.18
N GLU A 379 19.83 5.33 -0.15
CA GLU A 379 20.47 4.33 0.70
C GLU A 379 20.29 4.72 2.17
N HIS A 380 19.88 3.76 3.00
CA HIS A 380 19.72 3.94 4.44
C HIS A 380 18.88 5.16 4.86
N GLY A 381 17.82 5.47 4.11
CA GLY A 381 16.96 6.64 4.37
C GLY A 381 17.62 7.99 4.05
N SER A 382 18.72 7.99 3.30
CA SER A 382 19.33 9.18 2.72
C SER A 382 19.30 9.12 1.21
N PHE A 383 19.00 10.23 0.57
CA PHE A 383 19.16 10.43 -0.86
C PHE A 383 20.53 11.02 -1.15
N PHE A 384 21.17 10.54 -2.21
CA PHE A 384 22.45 11.03 -2.69
C PHE A 384 22.33 11.36 -4.18
N LEU A 385 22.95 12.48 -4.57
CA LEU A 385 23.02 12.92 -5.97
C LEU A 385 24.47 13.28 -6.31
N TRP A 386 24.90 12.86 -7.49
CA TRP A 386 26.26 13.04 -8.00
C TRP A 386 26.32 13.98 -9.19
N ARG A 387 27.47 14.64 -9.31
CA ARG A 387 27.80 15.59 -10.37
C ARG A 387 28.96 15.07 -11.20
N THR A 388 28.98 15.42 -12.48
CA THR A 388 30.06 15.08 -13.41
C THR A 388 31.41 15.55 -12.86
N GLY A 389 32.41 14.67 -12.88
CA GLY A 389 33.76 14.94 -12.39
C GLY A 389 33.93 14.93 -10.86
N VAL A 390 32.87 14.66 -10.08
CA VAL A 390 32.93 14.63 -8.61
C VAL A 390 32.66 13.21 -8.09
N ASN A 391 33.66 12.60 -7.44
CA ASN A 391 33.56 11.24 -6.89
C ASN A 391 32.75 11.15 -5.58
N LYS A 392 32.27 12.27 -5.05
CA LYS A 392 31.44 12.36 -3.84
C LYS A 392 30.07 12.92 -4.20
N SER A 393 29.04 12.52 -3.47
CA SER A 393 27.71 13.12 -3.61
C SER A 393 27.79 14.62 -3.32
N VAL A 394 27.29 15.44 -4.24
CA VAL A 394 27.20 16.90 -4.06
C VAL A 394 25.99 17.28 -3.21
N PHE A 395 24.96 16.44 -3.22
CA PHE A 395 23.75 16.62 -2.44
C PHE A 395 23.45 15.36 -1.64
N ARG A 396 23.20 15.55 -0.34
CA ARG A 396 22.73 14.52 0.57
C ARG A 396 21.58 15.05 1.39
N GLU A 397 20.47 14.33 1.40
CA GLU A 397 19.27 14.73 2.12
C GLU A 397 18.56 13.53 2.75
N SER A 398 17.92 13.74 3.91
CA SER A 398 17.14 12.66 4.54
C SER A 398 15.84 12.43 3.76
N THR A 399 15.46 11.17 3.55
CA THR A 399 14.15 10.85 2.94
C THR A 399 12.97 11.20 3.85
N SER A 400 13.24 11.52 5.12
CA SER A 400 12.24 11.96 6.09
C SER A 400 11.97 13.46 6.08
N MET A 401 12.61 14.21 5.17
CA MET A 401 12.40 15.65 5.06
C MET A 401 11.02 15.98 4.48
N GLU A 402 10.51 17.14 4.88
CA GLU A 402 9.33 17.76 4.26
C GLU A 402 9.49 17.82 2.74
N ASN A 403 8.46 17.38 2.03
CA ASN A 403 8.37 17.33 0.57
C ASN A 403 9.45 16.49 -0.16
N PHE A 404 10.23 15.68 0.57
CA PHE A 404 11.24 14.82 -0.05
C PHE A 404 10.63 13.92 -1.14
N PHE A 405 9.61 13.10 -0.80
CA PHE A 405 9.00 12.19 -1.78
C PHE A 405 8.26 12.92 -2.91
N PRO A 406 7.41 13.94 -2.64
CA PRO A 406 6.82 14.74 -3.71
C PRO A 406 7.83 15.30 -4.72
N GLY A 407 8.90 15.95 -4.26
CA GLY A 407 9.89 16.49 -5.18
C GLY A 407 10.77 15.41 -5.80
N PHE A 408 10.95 14.24 -5.17
CA PHE A 408 11.59 13.09 -5.81
C PHE A 408 10.74 12.54 -6.96
N VAL A 409 9.42 12.46 -6.81
CA VAL A 409 8.51 12.08 -7.89
C VAL A 409 8.60 13.09 -9.04
N MET A 410 8.55 14.39 -8.74
CA MET A 410 8.76 15.43 -9.75
C MET A 410 10.11 15.27 -10.47
N PHE A 411 11.20 15.16 -9.72
CA PHE A 411 12.56 15.04 -10.25
C PHE A 411 12.78 13.77 -11.11
N SER A 412 12.11 12.68 -10.76
CA SER A 412 12.19 11.41 -11.50
C SER A 412 11.23 11.32 -12.68
N SER A 413 10.27 12.25 -12.81
CA SER A 413 9.32 12.30 -13.91
C SER A 413 10.01 12.53 -15.25
N ARG A 414 9.38 12.03 -16.33
CA ARG A 414 9.89 12.18 -17.69
C ARG A 414 9.80 13.64 -18.13
N GLU A 415 8.70 14.30 -17.79
CA GLU A 415 8.38 15.68 -18.12
C GLU A 415 9.41 16.66 -17.54
N PHE A 416 9.86 16.43 -16.30
CA PHE A 416 10.93 17.21 -15.70
C PHE A 416 12.25 17.04 -16.46
N ARG A 417 12.60 15.81 -16.83
CA ARG A 417 13.82 15.49 -17.58
C ARG A 417 13.80 16.08 -18.99
N GLU A 418 12.68 15.99 -19.69
CA GLU A 418 12.53 16.58 -21.03
C GLU A 418 12.67 18.12 -20.98
N THR A 419 12.15 18.75 -19.91
CA THR A 419 12.22 20.20 -19.73
C THR A 419 13.64 20.68 -19.38
N THR A 420 14.37 19.93 -18.56
CA THR A 420 15.67 20.35 -17.98
C THR A 420 16.89 19.73 -18.64
N MET A 421 16.74 18.61 -19.35
CA MET A 421 17.80 17.82 -19.96
C MET A 421 17.42 17.32 -21.38
N PRO A 422 17.10 18.20 -22.34
CA PRO A 422 16.53 17.82 -23.64
C PRO A 422 17.45 16.96 -24.53
N ASN A 423 18.73 16.79 -24.17
CA ASN A 423 19.74 16.07 -24.95
C ASN A 423 20.19 14.73 -24.32
N ARG A 424 19.44 14.19 -23.35
CA ARG A 424 19.65 12.87 -22.74
C ARG A 424 18.36 12.07 -22.75
#